data_AF-A0A6N9UW61-F1
#
_entry.id   AF-A0A6N9UW61-F1
#
_cell.length_a   1.000
_cell.length_b   1.000
_cell.length_c   1.000
_cell.angle_alpha   90.00
_cell.angle_beta   90.00
_cell.angle_gamma   90.00
#
_symmetry.space_group_name_H-M   'P 1'
#
loop_
_entity.id
_entity.type
_entity.pdbx_description
1 polymer ?
#
loop_
_entity_poly.entity_id
_entity_poly.type
_entity_poly.pdbx_seq_one_letter_code
_entity_poly.pdbx_strand_id
1 'polypeptide(L)'
;AAAVVRAAEDSRATAHAVLHDGRWVCAALAGQEMLGSLVLSGRPDLDGPDRRLFERSSVVTSLLLLLRRSVAETENRVRGDLVTDLLTAPDRDPVGLVARGRNLGVDLNRPHLVLVASTEADVRERLAGAAVQYLFGTGSVSAEHAGTVMLVPAGGATPGGAARAAAEQLTHLVGAPVTVAGA
;
A
#
# COMPACT_ATOMS: atom_id res chain seq x y z
N ALA A 1 6.91 16.69 -9.62
CA ALA A 1 5.73 16.23 -8.87
C ALA A 1 4.82 17.37 -8.44
N ALA A 2 5.32 18.37 -7.69
CA ALA A 2 4.48 19.47 -7.15
C ALA A 2 3.62 20.23 -8.17
N ALA A 3 4.14 20.47 -9.38
CA ALA A 3 3.39 21.12 -10.47
C ALA A 3 2.17 20.30 -10.94
N VAL A 4 2.34 18.98 -11.08
CA VAL A 4 1.24 18.06 -11.44
C VAL A 4 0.20 17.97 -10.33
N VAL A 5 0.64 17.98 -9.07
CA VAL A 5 -0.28 17.97 -7.91
C VAL A 5 -1.17 19.21 -7.91
N ARG A 6 -0.60 20.41 -8.12
CA ARG A 6 -1.41 21.63 -8.24
C ARG A 6 -2.40 21.58 -9.41
N ALA A 7 -1.94 21.15 -10.59
CA ALA A 7 -2.82 20.99 -11.75
C ALA A 7 -3.95 19.97 -11.51
N ALA A 8 -3.69 18.92 -10.72
CA ALA A 8 -4.72 17.97 -10.32
C ALA A 8 -5.75 18.60 -9.37
N GLU A 9 -5.32 19.44 -8.43
CA GLU A 9 -6.24 20.20 -7.56
C GLU A 9 -7.10 21.19 -8.37
N ASP A 10 -6.51 21.89 -9.34
CA ASP A 10 -7.26 22.79 -10.23
C ASP A 10 -8.28 22.01 -11.08
N SER A 11 -7.90 20.83 -11.57
CA SER A 11 -8.79 19.92 -12.29
C SER A 11 -9.94 19.44 -11.40
N ARG A 12 -9.66 19.09 -10.14
CA ARG A 12 -10.67 18.70 -9.15
C ARG A 12 -11.66 19.83 -8.89
N ALA A 13 -11.16 21.05 -8.68
CA ALA A 13 -12.00 22.22 -8.39
C ALA A 13 -12.91 22.59 -9.56
N THR A 14 -12.45 22.40 -10.80
CA THR A 14 -13.21 22.73 -12.02
C THR A 14 -14.01 21.56 -12.58
N ALA A 15 -13.82 20.34 -12.07
CA ALA A 15 -14.36 19.09 -12.62
C ALA A 15 -14.02 18.85 -14.11
N HIS A 16 -12.92 19.43 -14.58
CA HIS A 16 -12.49 19.37 -15.97
C HIS A 16 -10.99 19.10 -16.09
N ALA A 17 -10.56 18.55 -17.22
CA ALA A 17 -9.12 18.47 -17.52
C ALA A 17 -8.53 19.87 -17.67
N VAL A 18 -7.33 20.10 -17.15
CA VAL A 18 -6.63 21.38 -17.24
C VAL A 18 -5.32 21.22 -18.01
N LEU A 19 -4.95 22.22 -18.80
CA LEU A 19 -3.66 22.25 -19.49
C LEU A 19 -2.63 22.95 -18.60
N HIS A 20 -1.55 22.24 -18.27
CA HIS A 20 -0.44 22.75 -17.47
C HIS A 20 0.88 22.34 -18.10
N ASP A 21 1.76 23.31 -18.40
CA ASP A 21 3.08 23.09 -19.01
C ASP A 21 3.04 22.17 -20.26
N GLY A 22 2.04 22.36 -21.13
CA GLY A 22 1.87 21.57 -22.35
C GLY A 22 1.37 20.13 -22.13
N ARG A 23 0.89 19.81 -20.92
CA ARG A 23 0.32 18.52 -20.55
C ARG A 23 -1.10 18.69 -20.02
N TRP A 24 -2.00 17.80 -20.43
CA TRP A 24 -3.34 17.75 -19.88
C TRP A 24 -3.33 16.94 -18.60
N VAL A 25 -3.92 17.48 -17.53
CA VAL A 25 -4.07 16.82 -16.23
C VAL A 25 -5.54 16.71 -15.92
N CYS A 26 -5.99 15.52 -15.53
CA CYS A 26 -7.36 15.28 -15.10
C CYS A 26 -7.36 14.52 -13.77
N ALA A 27 -8.05 15.07 -12.77
CA ALA A 27 -8.17 14.43 -11.46
C ALA A 27 -8.99 13.12 -11.55
N ALA A 28 -8.54 12.09 -10.84
CA ALA A 28 -9.28 10.84 -10.64
C ALA A 28 -9.90 10.86 -9.23
N LEU A 29 -11.23 10.84 -9.15
CA LEU A 29 -11.98 11.17 -7.93
C LEU A 29 -12.93 10.04 -7.49
N ALA A 30 -13.06 9.88 -6.18
CA ALA A 30 -14.15 9.16 -5.50
C ALA A 30 -15.03 10.14 -4.74
N GLY A 31 -16.11 10.63 -5.37
CA GLY A 31 -16.87 11.74 -4.80
C GLY A 31 -16.00 13.00 -4.71
N GLN A 32 -15.60 13.39 -3.50
CA GLN A 32 -14.74 14.56 -3.25
C GLN A 32 -13.27 14.18 -2.99
N GLU A 33 -12.98 12.90 -2.81
CA GLU A 33 -11.63 12.41 -2.53
C GLU A 33 -10.82 12.28 -3.83
N MET A 34 -9.60 12.79 -3.84
CA MET A 34 -8.67 12.61 -4.95
C MET A 34 -7.86 11.33 -4.78
N LEU A 35 -8.08 10.37 -5.66
CA LEU A 35 -7.37 9.10 -5.68
C LEU A 35 -6.06 9.18 -6.48
N GLY A 36 -5.96 10.18 -7.36
CA GLY A 36 -4.79 10.41 -8.20
C GLY A 36 -5.11 11.35 -9.36
N SER A 37 -4.28 11.30 -10.40
CA SER A 37 -4.46 12.12 -11.61
C SER A 37 -3.97 11.39 -12.86
N LEU A 38 -4.67 11.56 -13.97
CA LEU A 38 -4.18 11.18 -15.29
C LEU A 38 -3.43 12.34 -15.90
N VAL A 39 -2.30 12.05 -16.55
CA VAL A 39 -1.49 13.05 -17.26
C VAL A 39 -1.32 12.60 -18.71
N LEU A 40 -1.79 13.41 -19.64
CA LEU A 40 -1.59 13.22 -21.07
C LEU A 40 -0.54 14.23 -21.58
N SER A 41 0.53 13.70 -22.15
CA SER A 41 1.66 14.48 -22.68
C SER A 41 1.75 14.37 -24.21
N GLY A 42 2.40 15.32 -24.87
CA GLY A 42 2.67 15.28 -26.32
C GLY A 42 1.47 15.63 -27.20
N ARG A 43 0.35 16.04 -26.60
CA ARG A 43 -0.89 16.47 -27.28
C ARG A 43 -1.43 17.75 -26.63
N PRO A 44 -0.73 18.90 -26.72
CA PRO A 44 -1.17 20.15 -26.10
C PRO A 44 -2.49 20.64 -26.71
N ASP A 45 -2.69 20.43 -28.01
CA ASP A 45 -3.84 20.94 -28.78
C ASP A 45 -5.03 19.96 -28.78
N LEU A 46 -5.39 19.46 -27.61
CA LEU A 46 -6.49 18.50 -27.45
C LEU A 46 -7.83 19.20 -27.70
N ASP A 47 -8.58 18.72 -28.69
CA ASP A 47 -9.87 19.31 -29.06
C ASP A 47 -11.00 18.91 -28.08
N GLY A 48 -12.19 19.51 -28.25
CA GLY A 48 -13.32 19.29 -27.35
C GLY A 48 -13.75 17.81 -27.22
N PRO A 49 -13.94 17.07 -28.33
CA PRO A 49 -14.22 15.63 -28.29
C PRO A 49 -13.13 14.81 -27.57
N ASP A 50 -11.85 15.02 -27.91
CA ASP A 50 -10.75 14.27 -27.32
C ASP A 50 -10.55 14.62 -25.84
N ARG A 51 -10.78 15.88 -25.44
CA ARG A 51 -10.77 16.30 -24.04
C ARG A 51 -11.87 15.62 -23.23
N ARG A 52 -13.09 15.55 -23.75
CA ARG A 52 -14.18 14.83 -23.07
C ARG A 52 -13.90 13.33 -22.96
N LEU A 53 -13.24 12.75 -23.96
CA LEU A 53 -12.81 11.35 -23.88
C LEU A 53 -11.76 11.17 -22.78
N PHE A 54 -10.76 12.05 -22.71
CA PHE A 54 -9.75 12.04 -21.66
C PHE A 54 -10.37 12.19 -20.25
N GLU A 55 -11.33 13.10 -20.09
CA GLU A 55 -12.10 13.26 -18.86
C GLU A 55 -12.91 12.00 -18.51
N ARG A 56 -13.51 11.32 -19.49
CA ARG A 56 -14.17 10.03 -19.25
C ARG A 56 -13.20 8.92 -18.85
N SER A 57 -11.98 8.92 -19.41
CA SER A 57 -10.93 7.98 -19.00
C SER A 57 -10.52 8.19 -17.55
N SER A 58 -10.57 9.42 -17.02
CA SER A 58 -10.29 9.66 -15.60
C SER A 58 -11.36 9.04 -14.71
N VAL A 59 -12.64 9.10 -15.09
CA VAL A 59 -13.74 8.44 -14.36
C VAL A 59 -13.54 6.92 -14.29
N VAL A 60 -13.23 6.28 -15.43
CA VAL A 60 -12.96 4.83 -15.47
C VAL A 60 -11.75 4.47 -14.60
N THR A 61 -10.69 5.27 -14.67
CA THR A 61 -9.50 5.06 -13.83
C THR A 61 -9.83 5.24 -12.35
N SER A 62 -10.67 6.21 -12.00
CA SER A 62 -11.13 6.43 -10.62
C SER A 62 -11.85 5.20 -10.07
N LEU A 63 -12.74 4.59 -10.85
CA LEU A 63 -13.42 3.34 -10.48
C LEU A 63 -12.43 2.19 -10.28
N LEU A 64 -11.41 2.07 -11.14
CA LEU A 64 -10.39 1.04 -11.00
C LEU A 64 -9.53 1.26 -9.74
N LEU A 65 -9.17 2.51 -9.43
CA LEU A 65 -8.44 2.86 -8.21
C LEU A 65 -9.28 2.59 -6.95
N LEU A 66 -10.57 2.93 -6.96
CA LEU A 66 -11.51 2.60 -5.89
C LEU A 66 -11.60 1.10 -5.64
N LEU A 67 -11.77 0.32 -6.71
CA LEU A 67 -11.87 -1.12 -6.61
C LEU A 67 -10.58 -1.73 -6.04
N ARG A 68 -9.42 -1.28 -6.53
CA ARG A 68 -8.11 -1.74 -6.04
C ARG A 68 -7.92 -1.40 -4.55
N ARG A 69 -8.34 -0.22 -4.12
CA ARG A 69 -8.31 0.18 -2.71
C ARG A 69 -9.18 -0.73 -1.85
N SER A 70 -10.44 -0.97 -2.25
CA SER A 70 -11.36 -1.83 -1.49
C SER A 70 -10.85 -3.28 -1.36
N VAL A 71 -10.24 -3.82 -2.42
CA VAL A 71 -9.59 -5.13 -2.39
C VAL A 71 -8.40 -5.10 -1.43
N ALA A 72 -7.51 -4.10 -1.52
CA ALA A 72 -6.35 -3.98 -0.65
C ALA A 72 -6.73 -3.84 0.82
N GLU A 73 -7.76 -3.05 1.14
CA GLU A 73 -8.29 -2.91 2.51
C GLU A 73 -8.87 -4.24 3.03
N THR A 74 -9.61 -4.95 2.18
CA THR A 74 -10.17 -6.27 2.53
C THR A 74 -9.07 -7.28 2.78
N GLU A 75 -8.06 -7.35 1.92
CA GLU A 75 -6.90 -8.23 2.10
C GLU A 75 -6.11 -7.86 3.36
N ASN A 76 -5.87 -6.57 3.60
CA ASN A 76 -5.17 -6.11 4.79
C ASN A 76 -5.93 -6.48 6.07
N ARG A 77 -7.27 -6.35 6.06
CA ARG A 77 -8.13 -6.81 7.16
C ARG A 77 -8.01 -8.30 7.39
N VAL A 78 -8.09 -9.12 6.34
CA VAL A 78 -7.96 -10.59 6.45
C VAL A 78 -6.58 -11.01 6.97
N ARG A 79 -5.49 -10.34 6.52
CA ARG A 79 -4.14 -10.56 7.05
C ARG A 79 -4.05 -10.14 8.52
N GLY A 80 -4.66 -9.01 8.89
CA GLY A 80 -4.72 -8.51 10.26
C GLY A 80 -5.45 -9.42 11.21
N ASP A 81 -6.57 -10.01 10.77
CA ASP A 81 -7.32 -11.00 11.55
C ASP A 81 -6.46 -12.25 11.80
N LEU A 82 -5.74 -12.75 10.78
CA LEU A 82 -4.81 -13.87 10.95
C LEU A 82 -3.71 -13.55 11.97
N VAL A 83 -3.04 -12.40 11.83
CA VAL A 83 -1.98 -11.97 12.76
C VAL A 83 -2.51 -11.80 14.18
N THR A 84 -3.69 -11.21 14.32
CA THR A 84 -4.34 -11.02 15.63
C THR A 84 -4.65 -12.36 16.28
N ASP A 85 -5.22 -13.31 15.53
CA ASP A 85 -5.51 -14.65 16.07
C ASP A 85 -4.24 -15.40 16.47
N LEU A 86 -3.16 -15.31 15.68
CA LEU A 86 -1.85 -15.89 15.99
C LEU A 86 -1.25 -15.31 17.29
N LEU A 87 -1.40 -14.02 17.53
CA LEU A 87 -0.83 -13.34 18.70
C LEU A 87 -1.69 -13.50 19.97
N THR A 88 -3.01 -13.65 19.83
CA THR A 88 -3.95 -13.61 20.97
C THR A 88 -4.49 -14.96 21.38
N ALA A 89 -4.72 -15.88 20.43
CA ALA A 89 -5.35 -17.18 20.69
C ALA A 89 -4.86 -18.29 19.74
N PRO A 90 -3.53 -18.54 19.63
CA PRO A 90 -2.98 -19.48 18.65
C PRO A 90 -3.47 -20.93 18.84
N ASP A 91 -3.81 -21.33 20.07
CA ASP A 91 -4.22 -22.71 20.40
C ASP A 91 -5.71 -23.00 20.11
N ARG A 92 -6.51 -21.97 19.76
CA ARG A 92 -7.97 -22.12 19.61
C ARG A 92 -8.37 -22.92 18.37
N ASP A 93 -7.69 -22.68 17.26
CA ASP A 93 -7.87 -23.41 16.00
C ASP A 93 -6.57 -23.45 15.18
N PRO A 94 -5.58 -24.26 15.59
CA PRO A 94 -4.29 -24.32 14.91
C PRO A 94 -4.40 -24.76 13.45
N VAL A 95 -5.32 -25.68 13.15
CA VAL A 95 -5.52 -26.22 11.79
C VAL A 95 -6.10 -25.16 10.86
N GLY A 96 -7.12 -24.41 11.33
CA GLY A 96 -7.68 -23.30 10.57
C GLY A 96 -6.70 -22.14 10.36
N LEU A 97 -5.84 -21.86 11.35
CA LEU A 97 -4.77 -20.86 11.20
C LEU A 97 -3.78 -21.25 10.09
N VAL A 98 -3.31 -22.50 10.08
CA VAL A 98 -2.41 -23.00 9.02
C VAL A 98 -3.07 -22.93 7.64
N ALA A 99 -4.34 -23.31 7.52
CA ALA A 99 -5.07 -23.23 6.25
C ALA A 99 -5.20 -21.78 5.75
N ARG A 100 -5.55 -20.84 6.65
CA ARG A 100 -5.62 -19.40 6.34
C ARG A 100 -4.25 -18.83 5.96
N GLY A 101 -3.18 -19.21 6.66
CA GLY A 101 -1.81 -18.84 6.31
C GLY A 101 -1.46 -19.24 4.89
N ARG A 102 -1.73 -20.49 4.50
CA ARG A 102 -1.46 -20.98 3.13
C ARG A 102 -2.24 -20.21 2.07
N ASN A 103 -3.50 -19.87 2.33
CA ASN A 103 -4.31 -19.04 1.42
C ASN A 103 -3.73 -17.62 1.24
N LEU A 104 -2.99 -17.13 2.25
CA LEU A 104 -2.28 -15.85 2.22
C LEU A 104 -0.82 -15.98 1.77
N GLY A 105 -0.37 -17.16 1.33
CA GLY A 105 0.99 -17.40 0.85
C GLY A 105 2.04 -17.64 1.93
N VAL A 106 1.63 -17.90 3.18
CA VAL A 106 2.51 -18.15 4.34
C VAL A 106 2.39 -19.59 4.82
N ASP A 107 3.49 -20.33 4.88
CA ASP A 107 3.51 -21.70 5.39
C ASP A 107 3.82 -21.76 6.89
N LEU A 108 2.81 -21.51 7.72
CA LEU A 108 2.92 -21.49 9.20
C LEU A 108 3.45 -22.79 9.84
N ASN A 109 3.69 -23.87 9.08
CA ASN A 109 4.34 -25.08 9.60
C ASN A 109 5.87 -24.95 9.66
N ARG A 110 6.43 -23.87 9.14
CA ARG A 110 7.86 -23.55 9.23
C ARG A 110 8.14 -22.57 10.37
N PRO A 111 9.35 -22.52 10.90
CA PRO A 111 9.74 -21.47 11.83
C PRO A 111 9.63 -20.08 11.18
N HIS A 112 8.99 -19.13 11.89
CA HIS A 112 8.88 -17.72 11.48
C HIS A 112 9.49 -16.82 12.55
N LEU A 113 9.92 -15.63 12.13
CA LEU A 113 10.22 -14.51 13.00
C LEU A 113 9.05 -13.53 12.94
N VAL A 114 8.75 -12.90 14.07
CA VAL A 114 7.80 -11.78 14.12
C VAL A 114 8.59 -10.50 14.21
N LEU A 115 8.41 -9.62 13.22
CA LEU A 115 8.97 -8.29 13.23
C LEU A 115 7.85 -7.26 13.46
N VAL A 116 8.10 -6.27 14.29
CA VAL A 116 7.16 -5.16 14.54
C VAL A 116 7.85 -3.86 14.18
N ALA A 117 7.39 -3.22 13.11
CA ALA A 117 7.88 -1.93 12.67
C ALA A 117 6.99 -0.80 13.21
N SER A 118 7.63 0.29 13.64
CA SER A 118 6.99 1.49 14.15
C SER A 118 7.68 2.73 13.61
N THR A 119 6.91 3.80 13.43
CA THR A 119 7.32 5.09 12.88
C THR A 119 6.39 6.18 13.41
N GLU A 120 6.70 7.45 13.15
CA GLU A 120 5.82 8.58 13.46
C GLU A 120 4.46 8.50 12.75
N ALA A 121 3.43 9.12 13.33
CA ALA A 121 2.04 8.91 12.91
C ALA A 121 1.75 9.40 11.47
N ASP A 122 2.42 10.46 11.03
CA ASP A 122 2.28 11.10 9.72
C ASP A 122 2.86 10.24 8.56
N VAL A 123 3.64 9.22 8.90
CA VAL A 123 4.31 8.34 7.92
C VAL A 123 3.85 6.88 7.99
N ARG A 124 2.83 6.58 8.81
CA ARG A 124 2.33 5.22 9.02
C ARG A 124 1.80 4.55 7.74
N GLU A 125 1.04 5.27 6.93
CA GLU A 125 0.51 4.73 5.67
C GLU A 125 1.63 4.38 4.68
N ARG A 126 2.68 5.22 4.63
CA ARG A 126 3.89 4.93 3.85
C ARG A 126 4.62 3.69 4.37
N LEU A 127 4.69 3.51 5.68
CA LEU A 127 5.29 2.31 6.29
C LEU A 127 4.53 1.04 5.90
N ALA A 128 3.19 1.04 5.93
CA ALA A 128 2.40 -0.11 5.51
C ALA A 128 2.68 -0.49 4.05
N GLY A 129 2.74 0.50 3.15
CA GLY A 129 3.13 0.28 1.75
C GLY A 129 4.56 -0.23 1.59
N ALA A 130 5.52 0.33 2.34
CA ALA A 130 6.91 -0.08 2.33
C ALA A 130 7.11 -1.52 2.85
N ALA A 131 6.33 -1.94 3.86
CA ALA A 131 6.36 -3.31 4.37
C ALA A 131 5.89 -4.32 3.31
N VAL A 132 4.81 -4.02 2.58
CA VAL A 132 4.36 -4.87 1.47
C VAL A 132 5.43 -4.98 0.38
N GLN A 133 6.10 -3.88 0.05
CA GLN A 133 7.20 -3.87 -0.92
C GLN A 133 8.41 -4.69 -0.42
N TYR A 134 8.80 -4.51 0.83
CA TYR A 134 9.90 -5.23 1.46
C TYR A 134 9.67 -6.75 1.49
N LEU A 135 8.43 -7.18 1.72
CA LEU A 135 8.06 -8.59 1.81
C LEU A 135 7.74 -9.25 0.47
N PHE A 136 7.72 -8.50 -0.62
CA PHE A 136 7.29 -9.00 -1.92
C PHE A 136 8.12 -10.22 -2.36
N GLY A 137 7.45 -11.33 -2.67
CA GLY A 137 8.09 -12.56 -3.15
C GLY A 137 8.74 -13.44 -2.07
N THR A 138 8.54 -13.15 -0.78
CA THR A 138 9.24 -13.85 0.33
C THR A 138 8.41 -14.91 1.05
N GLY A 139 7.14 -15.12 0.69
CA GLY A 139 6.24 -16.01 1.43
C GLY A 139 5.93 -15.50 2.86
N SER A 140 5.95 -14.18 3.02
CA SER A 140 5.73 -13.47 4.28
C SER A 140 4.38 -12.74 4.27
N VAL A 141 3.90 -12.36 5.45
CA VAL A 141 2.68 -11.53 5.58
C VAL A 141 2.96 -10.31 6.45
N SER A 142 2.42 -9.16 6.05
CA SER A 142 2.35 -7.97 6.90
C SER A 142 0.90 -7.61 7.20
N ALA A 143 0.66 -7.07 8.38
CA ALA A 143 -0.60 -6.46 8.74
C ALA A 143 -0.40 -5.30 9.71
N GLU A 144 -1.38 -4.39 9.77
CA GLU A 144 -1.40 -3.37 10.81
C GLU A 144 -2.00 -3.92 12.10
N HIS A 145 -1.22 -3.89 13.18
CA HIS A 145 -1.64 -4.28 14.53
C HIS A 145 -0.78 -3.53 15.56
N ALA A 146 -1.32 -2.43 16.13
CA ALA A 146 -0.58 -1.51 17.03
C ALA A 146 0.79 -1.02 16.48
N GLY A 147 0.96 -1.06 15.15
CA GLY A 147 2.22 -0.96 14.41
C GLY A 147 2.11 -1.76 13.11
N THR A 148 3.18 -1.93 12.35
CA THR A 148 3.19 -2.83 11.19
C THR A 148 3.86 -4.14 11.60
N VAL A 149 3.08 -5.19 11.79
CA VAL A 149 3.56 -6.53 12.15
C VAL A 149 3.86 -7.31 10.87
N MET A 150 5.01 -7.97 10.82
CA MET A 150 5.47 -8.79 9.71
C MET A 150 5.86 -10.17 10.20
N LEU A 151 5.32 -11.21 9.58
CA LEU A 151 5.71 -12.60 9.76
C LEU A 151 6.62 -12.99 8.60
N VAL A 152 7.88 -13.27 8.90
CA VAL A 152 8.90 -13.63 7.91
C VAL A 152 9.46 -15.02 8.19
N PRO A 153 9.78 -15.85 7.19
CA PRO A 153 10.42 -17.14 7.42
C PRO A 153 11.74 -17.00 8.17
N ALA A 154 11.96 -17.82 9.20
CA ALA A 154 13.22 -17.85 9.94
C ALA A 154 14.27 -18.62 9.12
N GLY A 155 14.81 -18.00 8.07
CA GLY A 155 15.85 -18.55 7.19
C GLY A 155 17.24 -18.66 7.84
N GLY A 156 17.31 -19.00 9.13
CA GLY A 156 18.55 -19.02 9.93
C GLY A 156 19.01 -17.65 10.44
N ALA A 157 18.29 -16.57 10.12
CA ALA A 157 18.56 -15.25 10.68
C ALA A 157 18.17 -15.17 12.17
N THR A 158 18.94 -14.40 12.95
CA THR A 158 18.53 -14.06 14.31
C THR A 158 17.43 -12.98 14.27
N PRO A 159 16.52 -12.94 15.26
CA PRO A 159 15.47 -11.92 15.31
C PRO A 159 16.02 -10.49 15.23
N GLY A 160 17.11 -10.20 15.96
CA GLY A 160 17.76 -8.89 15.92
C GLY A 160 18.47 -8.57 14.60
N GLY A 161 19.02 -9.59 13.91
CA GLY A 161 19.60 -9.41 12.58
C GLY A 161 18.54 -9.09 11.52
N ALA A 162 17.42 -9.84 11.54
CA ALA A 162 16.28 -9.60 10.66
C ALA A 162 15.63 -8.23 10.93
N ALA A 163 15.48 -7.85 12.20
CA ALA A 163 14.93 -6.55 12.58
C ALA A 163 15.81 -5.39 12.08
N ARG A 164 17.14 -5.49 12.21
CA ARG A 164 18.06 -4.45 11.71
C ARG A 164 18.00 -4.30 10.20
N ALA A 165 18.03 -5.42 9.47
CA ALA A 165 17.91 -5.40 8.00
C ALA A 165 16.57 -4.80 7.54
N ALA A 166 15.48 -5.14 8.23
CA ALA A 166 14.16 -4.55 7.96
C ALA A 166 14.13 -3.05 8.28
N ALA A 167 14.70 -2.62 9.41
CA ALA A 167 14.75 -1.19 9.78
C ALA A 167 15.52 -0.35 8.76
N GLU A 168 16.67 -0.84 8.28
CA GLU A 168 17.48 -0.18 7.24
C GLU A 168 16.69 -0.03 5.92
N GLN A 169 16.09 -1.12 5.44
CA GLN A 169 15.32 -1.11 4.19
C GLN A 169 14.06 -0.25 4.30
N LEU A 170 13.28 -0.40 5.37
CA LEU A 170 12.05 0.36 5.56
C LEU A 170 12.33 1.84 5.74
N THR A 171 13.40 2.23 6.45
CA THR A 171 13.82 3.63 6.55
C THR A 171 14.11 4.22 5.17
N HIS A 172 14.80 3.47 4.31
CA HIS A 172 15.08 3.90 2.94
C HIS A 172 13.81 4.04 2.09
N LEU A 173 12.90 3.07 2.15
CA LEU A 173 11.65 3.08 1.37
C LEU A 173 10.67 4.17 1.83
N VAL A 174 10.56 4.40 3.15
CA VAL A 174 9.65 5.39 3.73
C VAL A 174 10.24 6.81 3.62
N GLY A 175 11.56 6.95 3.67
CA GLY A 175 12.26 8.23 3.73
C GLY A 175 12.14 8.92 5.10
N ALA A 176 11.89 8.14 6.17
CA ALA A 176 11.81 8.59 7.56
C ALA A 176 12.32 7.47 8.49
N PRO A 177 12.78 7.78 9.71
CA PRO A 177 13.30 6.76 10.63
C PRO A 177 12.25 5.70 10.99
N VAL A 178 12.57 4.42 10.78
CA VAL A 178 11.72 3.28 11.17
C VAL A 178 12.44 2.46 12.23
N THR A 179 11.76 2.18 13.34
CA THR A 179 12.25 1.27 14.38
C THR A 179 11.60 -0.09 14.19
N VAL A 180 12.40 -1.16 14.20
CA VAL A 180 11.89 -2.54 14.08
C VAL A 180 12.37 -3.37 15.25
N ALA A 181 11.45 -4.04 15.92
CA ALA A 181 11.72 -5.09 16.90
C ALA A 181 11.55 -6.47 16.23
N GLY A 182 12.30 -7.48 16.70
CA GLY A 182 12.18 -8.85 16.20
C GLY A 182 12.16 -9.86 17.34
N ALA A 183 11.29 -10.85 17.23
CA ALA A 183 11.16 -12.00 18.12
C ALA A 183 11.17 -13.33 17.33
#